data_AF-A0A7K4B2K1-F1
#
_entry.id   AF-A0A7K4B2K1-F1
#
_cell.length_a   1.000
_cell.length_b   1.000
_cell.length_c   1.000
_cell.angle_alpha   90.00
_cell.angle_beta   90.00
_cell.angle_gamma   90.00
#
_symmetry.space_group_name_H-M   'P 1'
#
loop_
_entity.id
_entity.type
_entity.pdbx_description
1 polymer ?
#
loop_
_entity_poly.entity_id
_entity_poly.type
_entity_poly.pdbx_seq_one_letter_code
_entity_poly.pdbx_strand_id
1 'polypeptide(L)'
;KISQILEDNPDTKYTLSDHLWEYLQKYAKKHKEKGNGFGFGLADINGTSRTLSARYYKDGSEILIPQKDKNPRRLTPRECARLQGYPEKFDIVVSDTQAYKQFGNSVAVPLVEILACHIINYLDNPDVFIAATTT
;
A
#
# COMPACT_ATOMS: atom_id res chain seq x y z
N LYS A 1 -0.28 -9.98 -6.64
CA LYS A 1 1.09 -10.12 -6.08
C LYS A 1 1.78 -8.77 -6.09
N ILE A 2 2.72 -8.49 -5.19
CA ILE A 2 3.46 -7.23 -5.21
C ILE A 2 4.16 -7.00 -6.55
N SER A 3 4.73 -8.03 -7.17
CA SER A 3 5.42 -7.93 -8.46
C SER A 3 4.62 -7.24 -9.56
N GLN A 4 3.28 -7.29 -9.51
CA GLN A 4 2.40 -6.75 -10.55
C GLN A 4 2.21 -5.23 -10.47
N ILE A 5 2.53 -4.62 -9.31
CA ILE A 5 2.35 -3.17 -9.13
C ILE A 5 3.64 -2.40 -9.34
N LEU A 6 4.79 -3.07 -9.40
CA LEU A 6 6.10 -2.43 -9.41
C LEU A 6 6.40 -1.77 -10.75
N GLU A 7 7.06 -0.62 -10.71
CA GLU A 7 7.66 -0.01 -11.90
C GLU A 7 8.95 -0.75 -12.28
N ASP A 8 9.20 -0.88 -13.58
CA ASP A 8 10.41 -1.54 -14.10
C ASP A 8 11.68 -0.78 -13.70
N ASN A 9 11.62 0.56 -13.78
CA ASN A 9 12.76 1.45 -13.55
C ASN A 9 12.38 2.61 -12.62
N PRO A 10 12.19 2.36 -11.31
CA PRO A 10 11.85 3.39 -10.35
C PRO A 10 13.04 4.32 -10.11
N ASP A 11 12.75 5.60 -9.84
CA ASP A 11 13.78 6.59 -9.51
C ASP A 11 14.58 6.16 -8.25
N THR A 12 15.90 6.29 -8.32
CA THR A 12 16.82 6.00 -7.22
C THR A 12 16.52 6.75 -5.93
N LYS A 13 15.86 7.91 -5.98
CA LYS A 13 15.45 8.69 -4.80
C LYS A 13 14.55 7.90 -3.83
N TYR A 14 13.90 6.83 -4.30
CA TYR A 14 13.07 5.96 -3.47
C TYR A 14 13.88 4.91 -2.69
N THR A 15 15.15 4.68 -3.08
CA THR A 15 16.07 3.83 -2.33
C THR A 15 16.39 4.48 -0.98
N LEU A 16 16.33 3.70 0.10
CA LEU A 16 16.64 4.22 1.43
C LEU A 16 18.11 4.63 1.51
N SER A 17 18.37 5.76 2.16
CA SER A 17 19.73 6.15 2.52
C SER A 17 20.31 5.16 3.53
N ASP A 18 21.64 5.04 3.54
CA ASP A 18 22.35 4.14 4.46
C ASP A 18 21.98 4.43 5.92
N HIS A 19 21.91 5.71 6.29
CA HIS A 19 21.54 6.13 7.64
C HIS A 19 20.12 5.69 8.02
N LEU A 20 19.14 5.86 7.12
CA LEU A 20 17.76 5.45 7.40
C LEU A 20 17.64 3.92 7.47
N TRP A 21 18.33 3.21 6.58
CA TRP A 21 18.33 1.75 6.57
C TRP A 21 18.96 1.18 7.84
N GLU A 22 20.11 1.72 8.26
CA GLU A 22 20.77 1.35 9.50
C GLU A 22 19.89 1.64 10.72
N TYR A 23 19.21 2.79 10.74
CA TYR A 23 18.25 3.14 11.80
C TYR A 23 17.12 2.10 11.91
N LEU A 24 16.48 1.74 10.79
CA LEU A 24 15.38 0.77 10.77
C LEU A 24 15.84 -0.62 11.25
N GLN A 25 17.03 -1.05 10.86
CA GLN A 25 17.65 -2.29 11.34
C GLN A 25 17.87 -2.29 12.85
N LYS A 26 18.49 -1.22 13.39
CA LYS A 26 18.71 -1.06 14.84
C LYS A 26 17.40 -1.01 15.61
N TYR A 27 16.40 -0.31 15.09
CA TYR A 27 15.08 -0.19 15.69
C TYR A 27 14.38 -1.56 15.77
N ALA A 28 14.34 -2.30 14.66
CA ALA A 28 13.75 -3.64 14.62
C ALA A 28 14.45 -4.60 15.60
N LYS A 29 15.80 -4.60 15.64
CA LYS A 29 16.58 -5.41 16.59
C LYS A 29 16.23 -5.09 18.04
N LYS A 30 16.24 -3.82 18.42
CA LYS A 30 15.91 -3.35 19.78
C LYS A 30 14.52 -3.76 20.22
N HIS A 31 13.52 -3.71 19.32
CA HIS A 31 12.16 -4.08 19.65
C HIS A 31 11.97 -5.60 19.74
N LYS A 32 12.66 -6.37 18.89
CA LYS A 32 12.70 -7.83 18.95
C LYS A 32 13.29 -8.34 20.26
N GLU A 33 14.39 -7.73 20.74
CA GLU A 33 15.02 -8.05 22.04
C GLU A 33 14.08 -7.82 23.22
N LYS A 34 13.10 -6.92 23.09
CA LYS A 34 12.06 -6.66 24.09
C LYS A 34 10.82 -7.56 23.95
N GLY A 35 10.85 -8.55 23.05
CA GLY A 35 9.71 -9.42 22.77
C GLY A 35 8.59 -8.78 21.95
N ASN A 36 8.85 -7.64 21.29
CA ASN A 36 7.87 -6.94 20.46
C ASN A 36 8.11 -7.17 18.95
N GLY A 37 7.04 -7.03 18.15
CA GLY A 37 7.07 -7.18 16.69
C GLY A 37 7.27 -5.88 15.89
N PHE A 38 7.69 -4.76 16.52
CA PHE A 38 7.91 -3.49 15.81
C PHE A 38 9.17 -3.52 14.95
N GLY A 39 9.13 -2.87 13.78
CA GLY A 39 10.24 -2.83 12.84
C GLY A 39 9.77 -2.47 11.43
N PHE A 40 10.53 -2.88 10.43
CA PHE A 40 10.19 -2.73 9.02
C PHE A 40 9.65 -4.04 8.42
N GLY A 41 8.98 -3.95 7.27
CA GLY A 41 8.50 -5.07 6.47
C GLY A 41 9.21 -5.11 5.12
N LEU A 42 10.07 -6.11 4.92
CA LEU A 42 10.54 -6.44 3.57
C LEU A 42 9.41 -7.18 2.84
N ALA A 43 9.05 -6.66 1.68
CA ALA A 43 8.04 -7.24 0.83
C ALA A 43 8.52 -8.55 0.21
N ASP A 44 7.69 -9.59 0.30
CA ASP A 44 7.78 -10.72 -0.62
C ASP A 44 7.20 -10.29 -1.98
N ILE A 45 8.05 -10.25 -3.00
CA ILE A 45 7.69 -9.86 -4.36
C ILE A 45 6.57 -10.74 -4.92
N ASN A 46 6.54 -12.02 -4.54
CA ASN A 46 5.52 -12.97 -4.98
C ASN A 46 4.30 -13.02 -4.05
N GLY A 47 4.37 -12.34 -2.91
CA GLY A 47 3.35 -12.34 -1.87
C GLY A 47 2.40 -11.15 -1.92
N THR A 48 1.71 -10.96 -0.79
CA THR A 48 0.83 -9.83 -0.52
C THR A 48 1.55 -8.77 0.32
N SER A 49 1.17 -7.51 0.13
CA SER A 49 1.69 -6.41 0.92
C SER A 49 1.11 -6.39 2.34
N ARG A 50 1.84 -5.77 3.28
CA ARG A 50 1.22 -5.19 4.48
C ARG A 50 0.34 -4.01 4.09
N THR A 51 -0.49 -3.55 5.03
CA THR A 51 -1.33 -2.36 4.84
C THR A 51 -0.48 -1.12 4.56
N LEU A 52 -0.79 -0.42 3.46
CA LEU A 52 -0.26 0.92 3.20
C LEU A 52 -0.93 1.91 4.16
N SER A 53 -0.22 2.31 5.21
CA SER A 53 -0.80 3.16 6.26
C SER A 53 -0.72 4.65 5.92
N ALA A 54 -1.54 5.46 6.57
CA ALA A 54 -1.41 6.92 6.55
C ALA A 54 -0.07 7.44 7.11
N ARG A 55 0.73 6.60 7.79
CA ARG A 55 2.08 6.93 8.27
C ARG A 55 3.18 6.63 7.27
N TYR A 56 2.88 5.93 6.17
CA TYR A 56 3.88 5.49 5.19
C TYR A 56 4.76 6.64 4.67
N TYR A 57 4.23 7.88 4.62
CA TYR A 57 4.98 9.07 4.22
C TYR A 57 6.23 9.35 5.06
N LYS A 58 6.34 8.82 6.29
CA LYS A 58 7.46 9.09 7.21
C LYS A 58 8.72 8.38 6.75
N ASP A 59 8.71 7.05 6.79
CA ASP A 59 9.87 6.21 6.52
C ASP A 59 9.56 5.04 5.56
N GLY A 60 8.28 4.82 5.23
CA GLY A 60 7.83 3.72 4.39
C GLY A 60 8.10 2.34 4.98
N SER A 61 8.36 2.25 6.29
CA SER A 61 8.86 1.04 6.94
C SER A 61 7.93 -0.15 6.84
N GLU A 62 6.62 0.04 6.63
CA GLU A 62 5.66 -1.06 6.53
C GLU A 62 5.86 -1.92 5.28
N ILE A 63 6.31 -1.31 4.17
CA ILE A 63 6.44 -1.96 2.86
C ILE A 63 7.71 -1.47 2.17
N LEU A 64 8.77 -2.26 2.27
CA LEU A 64 10.06 -2.00 1.62
C LEU A 64 10.31 -3.05 0.55
N ILE A 65 10.61 -2.58 -0.67
CA ILE A 65 10.92 -3.45 -1.80
C ILE A 65 12.40 -3.84 -1.75
N PRO A 66 12.75 -5.13 -1.63
CA PRO A 66 14.13 -5.58 -1.64
C PRO A 66 14.78 -5.27 -3.00
N GLN A 67 16.06 -4.89 -2.97
CA GLN A 67 16.86 -4.62 -4.16
C GLN A 67 18.12 -5.47 -4.12
N LYS A 68 18.62 -5.87 -5.28
CA LYS A 68 19.91 -6.56 -5.39
C LYS A 68 21.04 -5.54 -5.20
N ASP A 69 22.00 -5.85 -4.33
CA ASP A 69 23.21 -5.06 -4.07
C ASP A 69 22.97 -3.59 -3.66
N LYS A 70 21.76 -3.28 -3.16
CA LYS A 70 21.35 -1.94 -2.70
C LYS A 70 20.47 -2.05 -1.47
N ASN A 71 20.34 -0.95 -0.73
CA ASN A 71 19.34 -0.86 0.33
C ASN A 71 17.94 -1.08 -0.24
N PRO A 72 16.97 -1.56 0.57
CA PRO A 72 15.57 -1.60 0.15
C PRO A 72 15.08 -0.21 -0.25
N ARG A 73 14.03 -0.16 -1.07
CA ARG A 73 13.37 1.10 -1.45
C ARG A 73 11.94 1.16 -0.96
N ARG A 74 11.42 2.38 -0.85
CA ARG A 74 9.97 2.62 -0.69
C ARG A 74 9.25 2.35 -2.01
N LEU A 75 7.93 2.17 -1.91
CA LEU A 75 7.03 2.25 -3.06
C LEU A 75 7.05 3.68 -3.62
N THR A 76 6.93 3.81 -4.93
CA THR A 76 6.67 5.11 -5.56
C THR A 76 5.20 5.49 -5.38
N PRO A 77 4.82 6.78 -5.51
CA PRO A 77 3.42 7.18 -5.52
C PRO A 77 2.58 6.44 -6.57
N ARG A 78 3.15 6.13 -7.75
CA ARG A 78 2.47 5.34 -8.79
C ARG A 78 2.23 3.90 -8.33
N GLU A 79 3.21 3.26 -7.70
CA GLU A 79 3.06 1.91 -7.16
C GLU A 79 2.03 1.87 -6.00
N CYS A 80 1.98 2.93 -5.16
CA CYS A 80 0.93 3.07 -4.15
C CYS A 80 -0.47 3.21 -4.78
N ALA A 81 -0.60 3.97 -5.87
CA ALA A 81 -1.87 4.09 -6.61
C ALA A 81 -2.31 2.73 -7.17
N ARG A 82 -1.38 2.00 -7.81
CA ARG A 82 -1.63 0.62 -8.31
C ARG A 82 -2.00 -0.33 -7.18
N LEU A 83 -1.34 -0.23 -6.02
CA LEU A 83 -1.64 -1.05 -4.84
C LEU A 83 -3.09 -0.86 -4.35
N GLN A 84 -3.58 0.38 -4.39
CA GLN A 84 -4.98 0.69 -4.05
C GLN A 84 -5.95 0.43 -5.21
N GLY A 85 -5.46 0.02 -6.38
CA GLY A 85 -6.26 -0.30 -7.56
C GLY A 85 -6.76 0.91 -8.34
N TYR A 86 -6.09 2.06 -8.23
CA TYR A 86 -6.37 3.20 -9.09
C TYR A 86 -6.00 2.90 -10.56
N PRO A 87 -6.67 3.56 -11.53
CA PRO A 87 -6.32 3.44 -12.93
C PRO A 87 -4.84 3.75 -13.21
N GLU A 88 -4.24 3.05 -14.17
CA GLU A 88 -2.81 3.20 -14.49
C GLU A 88 -2.41 4.66 -14.80
N LYS A 89 -3.30 5.40 -15.46
CA LYS A 89 -3.10 6.81 -15.82
C LYS A 89 -3.68 7.80 -14.81
N PHE A 90 -3.90 7.39 -13.55
CA PHE A 90 -4.39 8.30 -12.50
C PHE A 90 -3.39 9.44 -12.26
N ASP A 91 -3.85 10.69 -12.32
CA ASP A 91 -2.97 11.86 -12.16
C ASP A 91 -2.55 12.08 -10.70
N ILE A 92 -1.23 12.14 -10.47
CA ILE A 92 -0.64 12.43 -9.16
C ILE A 92 -0.07 13.85 -9.21
N VAL A 93 -0.90 14.83 -8.86
CA VAL A 93 -0.61 16.27 -8.98
C VAL A 93 -0.05 16.91 -7.70
N VAL A 94 0.33 16.08 -6.74
CA VAL A 94 0.81 16.50 -5.42
C VAL A 94 2.20 15.94 -5.15
N SER A 95 2.87 16.46 -4.12
CA SER A 95 4.17 15.93 -3.68
C SER A 95 4.09 14.47 -3.22
N ASP A 96 5.20 13.73 -3.31
CA ASP A 96 5.28 12.33 -2.85
C ASP A 96 4.74 12.16 -1.42
N THR A 97 5.13 13.05 -0.50
CA THR A 97 4.66 13.05 0.90
C THR A 97 3.14 13.16 1.01
N GLN A 98 2.52 14.02 0.20
CA GLN A 98 1.06 14.17 0.17
C GLN A 98 0.40 12.97 -0.50
N ALA A 99 0.97 12.45 -1.59
CA ALA A 99 0.48 11.27 -2.27
C ALA A 99 0.47 10.05 -1.33
N TYR A 100 1.54 9.82 -0.58
CA TYR A 100 1.58 8.74 0.42
C TYR A 100 0.50 8.89 1.49
N LYS A 101 0.22 10.11 1.94
CA LYS A 101 -0.87 10.36 2.90
C LYS A 101 -2.23 10.10 2.27
N GLN A 102 -2.45 10.52 1.02
CA GLN A 102 -3.71 10.31 0.32
C GLN A 102 -3.95 8.82 0.08
N PHE A 103 -2.99 8.10 -0.50
CA PHE A 103 -3.12 6.67 -0.77
C PHE A 103 -3.15 5.82 0.50
N GLY A 104 -2.44 6.22 1.57
CA GLY A 104 -2.49 5.55 2.87
C GLY A 104 -3.77 5.79 3.68
N ASN A 105 -4.56 6.81 3.33
CA ASN A 105 -5.92 7.03 3.86
C ASN A 105 -7.01 6.61 2.86
N SER A 106 -6.62 6.14 1.68
CA SER A 106 -7.56 5.71 0.67
C SER A 106 -8.07 4.30 0.94
N VAL A 107 -9.11 3.95 0.19
CA VAL A 107 -9.74 2.63 0.16
C VAL A 107 -9.31 1.89 -1.11
N ALA A 108 -9.40 0.57 -1.11
CA ALA A 108 -9.17 -0.23 -2.30
C ALA A 108 -10.27 0.07 -3.34
N VAL A 109 -9.90 0.72 -4.44
CA VAL A 109 -10.83 1.19 -5.49
C VAL A 109 -11.70 0.06 -6.05
N PRO A 110 -11.18 -1.14 -6.37
CA PRO A 110 -12.01 -2.24 -6.89
C PRO A 110 -13.08 -2.70 -5.91
N LEU A 111 -12.82 -2.62 -4.59
CA LEU A 111 -13.81 -2.98 -3.58
C LEU A 111 -14.96 -1.97 -3.57
N VAL A 112 -14.65 -0.67 -3.68
CA VAL A 112 -15.66 0.39 -3.73
C VAL A 112 -16.51 0.26 -5.00
N GLU A 113 -15.90 -0.06 -6.13
CA GLU A 113 -16.61 -0.29 -7.40
C GLU A 113 -17.62 -1.43 -7.27
N ILE A 114 -17.20 -2.58 -6.72
CA ILE A 114 -18.09 -3.72 -6.47
C ILE A 114 -19.23 -3.33 -5.53
N LEU A 115 -18.92 -2.62 -4.43
CA LEU A 115 -19.94 -2.18 -3.47
C LEU A 115 -20.95 -1.22 -4.12
N ALA A 116 -20.48 -0.26 -4.92
CA ALA A 116 -21.32 0.69 -5.62
C ALA A 116 -22.28 -0.02 -6.58
N CYS A 117 -21.82 -1.03 -7.33
CA CYS A 117 -22.69 -1.85 -8.18
C CYS A 117 -23.80 -2.54 -7.39
N HIS A 118 -23.50 -3.08 -6.21
CA HIS A 118 -24.52 -3.71 -5.36
C HIS A 118 -25.53 -2.69 -4.83
N ILE A 119 -25.06 -1.49 -4.44
CA ILE A 119 -25.94 -0.41 -3.97
C ILE A 119 -26.88 0.03 -5.10
N ILE A 120 -26.36 0.25 -6.32
CA ILE A 120 -27.18 0.64 -7.48
C ILE A 120 -28.23 -0.44 -7.77
N ASN A 121 -27.81 -1.72 -7.83
CA ASN A 121 -28.74 -2.83 -8.08
C ASN A 121 -29.87 -2.90 -7.04
N TYR A 122 -29.55 -2.64 -5.77
CA TYR A 122 -30.53 -2.61 -4.69
C TYR A 122 -31.49 -1.42 -4.83
N LEU A 123 -30.98 -0.24 -5.19
CA LEU A 123 -31.80 0.96 -5.39
C LEU A 123 -32.73 0.84 -6.59
N ASP A 124 -32.29 0.18 -7.67
CA ASP A 124 -33.08 -0.03 -8.88
C ASP A 124 -34.13 -1.15 -8.73
N ASN A 125 -33.88 -2.14 -7.86
CA ASN A 125 -34.76 -3.30 -7.66
C ASN A 125 -34.96 -3.63 -6.16
N PRO A 126 -35.58 -2.73 -5.38
CA PRO A 126 -35.69 -2.88 -3.93
C PRO A 126 -36.51 -4.12 -3.52
N ASP A 127 -37.51 -4.50 -4.31
CA ASP A 127 -38.44 -5.59 -3.98
C ASP A 127 -37.82 -6.99 -4.12
N VAL A 128 -36.77 -7.15 -4.93
CA VAL A 128 -36.09 -8.44 -5.15
C VAL A 128 -35.35 -8.91 -3.89
N PHE A 129 -34.88 -7.98 -3.06
CA PHE A 129 -34.11 -8.29 -1.85
C PHE A 129 -34.96 -8.46 -0.59
N ILE A 130 -36.16 -7.87 -0.52
CA ILE A 130 -37.07 -8.04 0.62
C ILE A 130 -37.62 -9.49 0.66
N ALA A 131 -37.81 -10.13 -0.49
CA ALA A 131 -38.23 -11.53 -0.56
C ALA A 131 -37.17 -12.53 -0.07
N ALA A 132 -35.88 -12.20 -0.18
CA ALA A 132 -34.77 -13.10 0.13
C ALA A 132 -34.32 -13.09 1.60
N THR A 133 -34.69 -12.07 2.39
CA THR A 133 -34.31 -11.93 3.81
C THR A 133 -35.41 -12.36 4.79
N THR A 134 -36.56 -12.83 4.29
CA THR A 134 -37.72 -13.24 5.11
C THR A 134 -37.82 -14.77 5.29
N THR A 135 -36.70 -15.50 5.32
CA THR A 135 -36.68 -16.96 5.62
C THR A 135 -35.68 -17.30 6.71
#